data_AF-A0A6C0I0L2-F1
#
_entry.id   AF-A0A6C0I0L2-F1
#
_cell.length_a   1.000
_cell.length_b   1.000
_cell.length_c   1.000
_cell.angle_alpha   90.00
_cell.angle_beta   90.00
_cell.angle_gamma   90.00
#
_symmetry.space_group_name_H-M   'P 1'
#
loop_
_entity.id
_entity.type
_entity.pdbx_description
1 polymer ?
#
loop_
_entity_poly.entity_id
_entity_poly.type
_entity_poly.pdbx_seq_one_letter_code
_entity_poly.pdbx_strand_id
1 'polypeptide(L)'
;MDDFVISNLHESRNEWCSRLVTLFSPLVIEGIRSIFNESWNICVDSNDAGKYLMTFQNLLSRIPTWNDTTIEEERKRIIERSGCNYLEDLITCVHVIQLKVLTCIRVGNKQKKIDISIPKLDKFIHKVYIHVARKVYMNVYLFEKGITALATQKNNRELEIIVQECILTAIRESVPTEEIIRAYLDESVEQEEEVIIENIAEPELAATTGEKQDVKDSVSKKEGYNEVGEVIVPEVVPAVKNIDSEPAVTRLTFNDYDSVLNTENNEELVNAPKTIERLEEISAERAYQRKLEEEEEEMEDRIRISTDNIDLGELGIMDLDGNPLNSSSKNESIELDDIIEL
;
A
#
# COMPACT_ATOMS: atom_id res chain seq x y z
N MET A 1 3.01 20.02 0.05
CA MET A 1 1.77 20.68 0.51
C MET A 1 0.71 19.62 0.44
N ASP A 2 0.67 18.75 1.45
CA ASP A 2 -0.11 17.52 1.43
C ASP A 2 -1.49 17.81 2.01
N ASP A 3 -2.44 18.13 1.13
CA ASP A 3 -3.86 18.31 1.46
C ASP A 3 -4.58 16.99 1.85
N PHE A 4 -3.82 15.92 2.11
CA PHE A 4 -4.33 14.61 2.47
C PHE A 4 -4.55 14.48 3.98
N VAL A 5 -5.44 15.31 4.54
CA VAL A 5 -5.97 15.01 5.88
C VAL A 5 -6.84 13.76 5.74
N ILE A 6 -6.47 12.68 6.43
CA ILE A 6 -7.14 11.37 6.35
C ILE A 6 -8.66 11.50 6.60
N SER A 7 -9.08 12.43 7.48
CA SER A 7 -10.48 12.75 7.74
C SER A 7 -11.23 13.21 6.48
N ASN A 8 -10.63 14.13 5.70
CA ASN A 8 -11.24 14.67 4.48
C ASN A 8 -11.40 13.59 3.41
N LEU A 9 -10.47 12.64 3.38
CA LEU A 9 -10.49 11.52 2.44
C LEU A 9 -11.62 10.53 2.80
N HIS A 10 -11.83 10.26 4.09
CA HIS A 10 -12.94 9.45 4.58
C HIS A 10 -14.30 10.11 4.33
N GLU A 11 -14.41 11.42 4.54
CA GLU A 11 -15.63 12.18 4.29
C GLU A 11 -15.96 12.19 2.78
N SER A 12 -14.94 12.47 1.95
CA SER A 12 -15.08 12.40 0.49
C SER A 12 -15.53 11.00 0.05
N ARG A 13 -14.90 9.93 0.55
CA ARG A 13 -15.30 8.55 0.25
C ARG A 13 -16.78 8.34 0.57
N ASN A 14 -17.23 8.75 1.75
CA ASN A 14 -18.61 8.55 2.16
C ASN A 14 -19.60 9.31 1.25
N GLU A 15 -19.29 10.54 0.86
CA GLU A 15 -20.14 11.34 -0.04
C GLU A 15 -20.23 10.69 -1.43
N TRP A 16 -19.10 10.32 -2.03
CA TRP A 16 -19.09 9.70 -3.36
C TRP A 16 -19.74 8.30 -3.35
N CYS A 17 -19.51 7.50 -2.31
CA CYS A 17 -20.18 6.21 -2.13
C CYS A 17 -21.69 6.38 -1.93
N SER A 18 -22.11 7.33 -1.09
CA SER A 18 -23.53 7.63 -0.85
C SER A 18 -24.22 8.05 -2.15
N ARG A 19 -23.58 8.97 -2.90
CA ARG A 19 -24.06 9.44 -4.20
C ARG A 19 -24.21 8.29 -5.20
N LEU A 20 -23.21 7.40 -5.27
CA LEU A 20 -23.24 6.23 -6.14
C LEU A 20 -24.38 5.30 -5.76
N VAL A 21 -24.56 5.00 -4.47
CA VAL A 21 -25.63 4.13 -3.95
C VAL A 21 -27.00 4.72 -4.26
N THR A 22 -27.23 6.01 -4.00
CA THR A 22 -28.51 6.67 -4.30
C THR A 22 -28.84 6.64 -5.80
N LEU A 23 -27.84 6.77 -6.67
CA LEU A 23 -28.03 6.73 -8.12
C LEU A 23 -28.29 5.31 -8.62
N PHE A 24 -27.51 4.32 -8.17
CA PHE A 24 -27.59 2.94 -8.67
C PHE A 24 -28.80 2.18 -8.12
N SER A 25 -29.19 2.41 -6.87
CA SER A 25 -30.27 1.65 -6.21
C SER A 25 -31.57 1.59 -7.03
N PRO A 26 -32.17 2.71 -7.48
CA PRO A 26 -33.41 2.66 -8.27
C PRO A 26 -33.23 1.95 -9.62
N LEU A 27 -32.06 2.08 -10.24
CA LEU A 27 -31.77 1.51 -11.56
C LEU A 27 -31.63 -0.02 -11.51
N VAL A 28 -30.96 -0.52 -10.47
CA VAL A 28 -30.82 -1.96 -10.21
C VAL A 28 -32.16 -2.57 -9.80
N ILE A 29 -32.95 -1.88 -8.96
CA ILE A 29 -34.31 -2.31 -8.60
C ILE A 29 -35.18 -2.43 -9.86
N GLU A 30 -35.08 -1.48 -10.79
CA GLU A 30 -35.80 -1.55 -12.06
C GLU A 30 -35.36 -2.77 -12.90
N GLY A 31 -34.06 -3.07 -12.94
CA GLY A 31 -33.55 -4.26 -13.63
C GLY A 31 -34.09 -5.56 -13.05
N ILE A 32 -34.05 -5.72 -11.73
CA ILE A 32 -34.63 -6.89 -11.05
C ILE A 32 -36.14 -6.99 -11.27
N ARG A 33 -36.86 -5.87 -11.25
CA ARG A 33 -38.30 -5.84 -11.58
C ARG A 33 -38.57 -6.22 -13.03
N SER A 34 -37.69 -5.85 -13.97
CA SER A 34 -37.79 -6.28 -15.36
C SER A 34 -37.69 -7.81 -15.47
N ILE A 35 -36.72 -8.42 -14.80
CA ILE A 35 -36.54 -9.88 -14.75
C ILE A 35 -37.77 -10.56 -14.12
N PHE A 36 -38.34 -9.96 -13.06
CA PHE A 36 -39.56 -10.48 -12.46
C PHE A 36 -40.75 -10.42 -13.43
N ASN A 37 -40.94 -9.30 -14.14
CA ASN A 37 -42.02 -9.17 -15.13
C ASN A 37 -41.87 -10.16 -16.28
N GLU A 38 -40.64 -10.41 -16.73
CA GLU A 38 -40.35 -11.45 -17.72
C GLU A 38 -40.73 -12.84 -17.21
N SER A 39 -40.32 -13.19 -15.97
CA SER A 39 -40.71 -14.46 -15.36
C SER A 39 -42.22 -14.64 -15.23
N TRP A 40 -42.94 -13.55 -14.94
CA TRP A 40 -44.39 -13.55 -14.86
C TRP A 40 -45.02 -13.81 -16.23
N ASN A 41 -44.55 -13.13 -17.27
CA ASN A 41 -45.06 -13.32 -18.64
C ASN A 41 -44.85 -14.75 -19.11
N ILE A 42 -43.66 -15.33 -18.86
CA ILE A 42 -43.38 -16.73 -19.19
C ILE A 42 -44.37 -17.69 -18.50
N CYS A 43 -44.72 -17.43 -17.23
CA CYS A 43 -45.68 -18.25 -16.51
C CYS A 43 -47.12 -18.07 -17.01
N VAL A 44 -47.50 -16.87 -17.45
CA VAL A 44 -48.80 -16.61 -18.07
C VAL A 44 -48.90 -17.36 -19.40
N ASP A 45 -47.86 -17.30 -20.23
CA ASP A 45 -47.82 -17.98 -21.53
C ASP A 45 -47.82 -19.51 -21.39
N SER A 46 -47.17 -20.02 -20.33
CA SER A 46 -47.12 -21.46 -20.02
C SER A 46 -48.37 -21.96 -19.27
N ASN A 47 -49.34 -21.08 -18.97
CA ASN A 47 -50.56 -21.36 -18.21
C ASN A 47 -50.31 -21.93 -16.80
N ASP A 48 -49.18 -21.60 -16.19
CA ASP A 48 -48.68 -22.15 -14.91
C ASP A 48 -48.38 -21.00 -13.92
N ALA A 49 -49.35 -20.10 -13.76
CA ALA A 49 -49.21 -18.84 -13.02
C ALA A 49 -48.86 -18.99 -11.53
N GLY A 50 -49.05 -20.16 -10.94
CA GLY A 50 -48.68 -20.44 -9.54
C GLY A 50 -47.17 -20.61 -9.32
N LYS A 51 -46.39 -20.89 -10.38
CA LYS A 51 -44.94 -21.17 -10.28
C LYS A 51 -44.07 -19.96 -10.66
N TYR A 52 -44.64 -18.76 -10.70
CA TYR A 52 -43.92 -17.53 -11.05
C TYR A 52 -42.71 -17.25 -10.16
N LEU A 53 -42.81 -17.49 -8.85
CA LEU A 53 -41.68 -17.31 -7.92
C LEU A 53 -40.53 -18.30 -8.21
N MET A 54 -40.85 -19.55 -8.54
CA MET A 54 -39.84 -20.56 -8.90
C MET A 54 -39.18 -20.23 -10.24
N THR A 55 -39.96 -19.74 -11.20
CA THR A 55 -39.44 -19.29 -12.50
C THR A 55 -38.56 -18.05 -12.34
N PHE A 56 -38.95 -17.11 -11.48
CA PHE A 56 -38.12 -15.97 -11.12
C PHE A 56 -36.79 -16.39 -10.50
N GLN A 57 -36.81 -17.33 -9.54
CA GLN A 57 -35.58 -17.92 -8.97
C GLN A 57 -34.66 -18.54 -10.04
N ASN A 58 -35.24 -19.24 -11.01
CA ASN A 58 -34.50 -19.83 -12.12
C ASN A 58 -33.88 -18.78 -13.07
N LEU A 59 -34.51 -17.61 -13.23
CA LEU A 59 -33.91 -16.51 -13.98
C LEU A 59 -32.80 -15.82 -13.17
N LEU A 60 -33.00 -15.62 -11.86
CA LEU A 60 -31.97 -15.04 -10.98
C LEU A 60 -30.70 -15.90 -10.92
N SER A 61 -30.83 -17.24 -10.94
CA SER A 61 -29.67 -18.14 -10.93
C SER A 61 -28.84 -18.10 -12.23
N ARG A 62 -29.38 -17.53 -13.32
CA ARG A 62 -28.68 -17.33 -14.60
C ARG A 62 -27.91 -16.01 -14.69
N ILE A 63 -28.11 -15.08 -13.75
CA ILE A 63 -27.41 -13.77 -13.73
C ILE A 63 -25.87 -13.91 -13.69
N PRO A 64 -25.28 -14.82 -12.90
CA PRO A 64 -23.83 -15.02 -12.92
C PRO A 64 -23.27 -15.48 -14.27
N THR A 65 -24.11 -16.08 -15.11
CA THR A 65 -23.75 -16.63 -16.43
C THR A 65 -24.19 -15.72 -17.59
N TRP A 66 -24.42 -14.43 -17.33
CA TRP A 66 -24.72 -13.47 -18.40
C TRP A 66 -23.56 -13.29 -19.38
N ASN A 67 -23.91 -13.10 -20.64
CA ASN A 67 -22.96 -12.78 -21.69
C ASN A 67 -22.58 -11.29 -21.64
N ASP A 68 -21.38 -10.96 -22.12
CA ASP A 68 -20.89 -9.57 -22.17
C ASP A 68 -21.85 -8.64 -22.94
N THR A 69 -22.53 -9.14 -23.98
CA THR A 69 -23.52 -8.36 -24.75
C THR A 69 -24.70 -7.92 -23.90
N THR A 70 -25.21 -8.81 -23.04
CA THR A 70 -26.33 -8.51 -22.14
C THR A 70 -25.90 -7.50 -21.08
N ILE A 71 -24.66 -7.60 -20.60
CA ILE A 71 -24.09 -6.65 -19.64
C ILE A 71 -23.94 -5.26 -20.29
N GLU A 72 -23.51 -5.19 -21.56
CA GLU A 72 -23.40 -3.92 -22.29
C GLU A 72 -24.75 -3.26 -22.56
N GLU A 73 -25.78 -4.02 -22.92
CA GLU A 73 -27.15 -3.54 -23.07
C GLU A 73 -27.70 -2.98 -21.75
N GLU A 74 -27.45 -3.70 -20.66
CA GLU A 74 -27.86 -3.30 -19.33
C GLU A 74 -27.10 -2.04 -18.85
N ARG A 75 -25.80 -1.93 -19.15
CA ARG A 75 -25.02 -0.70 -18.93
C ARG A 75 -25.65 0.47 -19.69
N LYS A 76 -25.98 0.31 -20.97
CA LYS A 76 -26.60 1.37 -21.77
C LYS A 76 -27.92 1.83 -21.16
N ARG A 77 -28.77 0.87 -20.74
CA ARG A 77 -30.02 1.17 -20.02
C ARG A 77 -29.78 1.99 -18.77
N ILE A 78 -28.80 1.63 -17.95
CA ILE A 78 -28.43 2.35 -16.72
C ILE A 78 -27.96 3.77 -17.04
N ILE A 79 -27.10 3.96 -18.04
CA ILE A 79 -26.61 5.29 -18.44
C ILE A 79 -27.77 6.17 -18.94
N GLU A 80 -28.62 5.66 -19.83
CA GLU A 80 -29.75 6.39 -20.38
C GLU A 80 -30.78 6.78 -19.30
N ARG A 81 -31.10 5.86 -18.39
CA ARG A 81 -32.08 6.10 -17.31
C ARG A 81 -31.54 6.96 -16.17
N SER A 82 -30.24 6.85 -15.87
CA SER A 82 -29.60 7.67 -14.83
C SER A 82 -29.48 9.14 -15.22
N GLY A 83 -29.46 9.44 -16.53
CA GLY A 83 -29.17 10.78 -17.05
C GLY A 83 -27.76 11.27 -16.68
N CYS A 84 -26.88 10.36 -16.24
CA CYS A 84 -25.55 10.67 -15.71
C CYS A 84 -24.47 10.26 -16.72
N ASN A 85 -23.96 11.24 -17.47
CA ASN A 85 -22.92 11.00 -18.47
C ASN A 85 -21.54 10.67 -17.87
N TYR A 86 -21.35 10.98 -16.59
CA TYR A 86 -20.09 10.80 -15.86
C TYR A 86 -20.13 9.58 -14.93
N LEU A 87 -21.01 8.61 -15.18
CA LEU A 87 -21.16 7.42 -14.33
C LEU A 87 -19.86 6.60 -14.22
N GLU A 88 -19.14 6.47 -15.34
CA GLU A 88 -17.83 5.80 -15.41
C GLU A 88 -16.78 6.55 -14.58
N ASP A 89 -16.75 7.88 -14.68
CA ASP A 89 -15.86 8.74 -13.91
C ASP A 89 -16.18 8.70 -12.42
N LEU A 90 -17.48 8.65 -12.06
CA LEU A 90 -17.95 8.56 -10.69
C LEU A 90 -17.46 7.25 -10.04
N ILE A 91 -17.60 6.13 -10.75
CA ILE A 91 -17.13 4.83 -10.26
C ILE A 91 -15.60 4.83 -10.15
N THR A 92 -14.91 5.37 -11.14
CA THR A 92 -13.45 5.52 -11.11
C THR A 92 -13.01 6.36 -9.91
N CYS A 93 -13.69 7.48 -9.63
CA CYS A 93 -13.44 8.34 -8.48
C CYS A 93 -13.59 7.57 -7.16
N VAL A 94 -14.69 6.83 -6.98
CA VAL A 94 -14.91 6.00 -5.79
C VAL A 94 -13.78 4.98 -5.60
N HIS A 95 -13.37 4.29 -6.66
CA HIS A 95 -12.28 3.32 -6.59
C HIS A 95 -10.94 3.98 -6.26
N VAL A 96 -10.60 5.11 -6.90
CA VAL A 96 -9.36 5.85 -6.64
C VAL A 96 -9.32 6.34 -5.20
N ILE A 97 -10.41 6.89 -4.67
CA ILE A 97 -10.48 7.34 -3.27
C ILE A 97 -10.33 6.15 -2.33
N GLN A 98 -11.00 5.04 -2.61
CA GLN A 98 -10.91 3.83 -1.79
C GLN A 98 -9.49 3.25 -1.78
N LEU A 99 -8.80 3.26 -2.91
CA LEU A 99 -7.38 2.92 -3.00
C LEU A 99 -6.52 3.87 -2.20
N LYS A 100 -6.70 5.18 -2.36
CA LYS A 100 -5.95 6.18 -1.59
C LYS A 100 -6.12 5.99 -0.08
N VAL A 101 -7.36 5.81 0.40
CA VAL A 101 -7.67 5.55 1.81
C VAL A 101 -6.91 4.32 2.34
N LEU A 102 -6.84 3.24 1.58
CA LEU A 102 -6.11 2.04 1.99
C LEU A 102 -4.58 2.23 1.97
N THR A 103 -4.05 2.94 0.97
CA THR A 103 -2.61 3.24 0.89
C THR A 103 -2.12 4.22 1.96
N CYS A 104 -3.02 5.03 2.54
CA CYS A 104 -2.68 5.91 3.66
C CYS A 104 -2.35 5.15 4.95
N ILE A 105 -2.73 3.87 5.08
CA ILE A 105 -2.48 3.04 6.27
C ILE A 105 -1.07 2.40 6.23
N ARG A 106 -0.21 2.78 5.28
CA ARG A 106 1.13 2.20 5.14
C ARG A 106 1.97 2.34 6.42
N VAL A 107 2.75 1.31 6.73
CA VAL A 107 3.70 1.28 7.86
C VAL A 107 5.14 1.65 7.42
N GLY A 108 5.43 1.66 6.11
CA GLY A 108 6.77 1.93 5.56
C GLY A 108 6.99 3.36 5.05
N ASN A 109 8.24 3.85 5.11
CA ASN A 109 8.62 5.19 4.68
C ASN A 109 8.76 5.34 3.14
N LYS A 110 9.04 4.27 2.39
CA LYS A 110 9.20 4.30 0.91
C LYS A 110 7.85 4.30 0.18
N GLN A 111 7.69 5.15 -0.83
CA GLN A 111 6.50 5.18 -1.68
C GLN A 111 6.59 4.03 -2.72
N LYS A 112 5.93 2.90 -2.48
CA LYS A 112 5.76 1.85 -3.49
C LYS A 112 4.70 2.31 -4.51
N LYS A 113 5.05 2.33 -5.80
CA LYS A 113 4.07 2.53 -6.88
C LYS A 113 3.30 1.22 -7.04
N ILE A 114 2.04 1.20 -6.61
CA ILE A 114 1.16 0.04 -6.81
C ILE A 114 0.28 0.35 -8.02
N ASP A 115 0.56 -0.30 -9.14
CA ASP A 115 -0.23 -0.17 -10.36
C ASP A 115 -1.47 -1.07 -10.27
N ILE A 116 -2.55 -0.50 -9.74
CA ILE A 116 -3.83 -1.22 -9.57
C ILE A 116 -4.71 -0.95 -10.78
N SER A 117 -5.15 -2.02 -11.45
CA SER A 117 -6.09 -1.89 -12.56
C SER A 117 -7.46 -1.43 -12.04
N ILE A 118 -7.95 -0.30 -12.54
CA ILE A 118 -9.29 0.21 -12.23
C ILE A 118 -10.33 -0.72 -12.87
N PRO A 119 -11.32 -1.23 -12.11
CA PRO A 119 -12.38 -2.07 -12.67
C PRO A 119 -13.21 -1.35 -13.73
N LYS A 120 -13.44 -2.02 -14.87
CA LYS A 120 -14.36 -1.53 -15.91
C LYS A 120 -15.81 -1.48 -15.39
N LEU A 121 -16.60 -0.52 -15.89
CA LEU A 121 -18.00 -0.35 -15.53
C LEU A 121 -18.82 -1.63 -15.71
N ASP A 122 -18.61 -2.36 -16.81
CA ASP A 122 -19.34 -3.60 -17.13
C ASP A 122 -19.16 -4.66 -16.04
N LYS A 123 -17.91 -4.88 -15.64
CA LYS A 123 -17.56 -5.87 -14.60
C LYS A 123 -18.16 -5.46 -13.25
N PHE A 124 -18.15 -4.17 -12.93
CA PHE A 124 -18.75 -3.66 -11.71
C PHE A 124 -20.27 -3.87 -11.69
N ILE A 125 -20.97 -3.50 -12.77
CA ILE A 125 -22.42 -3.69 -12.91
C ILE A 125 -22.77 -5.17 -12.77
N HIS A 126 -22.06 -6.06 -13.47
CA HIS A 126 -22.31 -7.49 -13.39
C HIS A 126 -22.13 -8.01 -11.96
N LYS A 127 -21.07 -7.59 -11.27
CA LYS A 127 -20.82 -7.96 -9.88
C LYS A 127 -21.92 -7.48 -8.93
N VAL A 128 -22.43 -6.26 -9.10
CA VAL A 128 -23.58 -5.74 -8.34
C VAL A 128 -24.80 -6.63 -8.57
N TYR A 129 -25.12 -6.95 -9.84
CA TYR A 129 -26.24 -7.82 -10.18
C TYR A 129 -26.11 -9.23 -9.59
N ILE A 130 -24.91 -9.82 -9.57
CA ILE A 130 -24.67 -11.12 -8.93
C ILE A 130 -25.00 -11.09 -7.44
N HIS A 131 -24.55 -10.06 -6.72
CA HIS A 131 -24.81 -9.91 -5.29
C HIS A 131 -26.30 -9.70 -4.99
N VAL A 132 -26.95 -8.83 -5.76
CA VAL A 132 -28.39 -8.58 -5.64
C VAL A 132 -29.18 -9.86 -5.96
N ALA A 133 -28.82 -10.56 -7.04
CA ALA A 133 -29.46 -11.82 -7.42
C ALA A 133 -29.42 -12.86 -6.31
N ARG A 134 -28.26 -13.03 -5.65
CA ARG A 134 -28.10 -13.97 -4.53
C ARG A 134 -28.99 -13.60 -3.35
N LYS A 135 -29.02 -12.33 -2.95
CA LYS A 135 -29.84 -11.87 -1.82
C LYS A 135 -31.33 -11.92 -2.13
N VAL A 136 -31.74 -11.54 -3.34
CA VAL A 136 -33.13 -11.63 -3.77
C VAL A 136 -33.57 -13.09 -3.92
N TYR A 137 -32.70 -13.99 -4.39
CA TYR A 137 -32.98 -15.42 -4.48
C TYR A 137 -33.30 -16.06 -3.11
N MET A 138 -32.65 -15.61 -2.04
CA MET A 138 -32.96 -16.03 -0.67
C MET A 138 -34.27 -15.40 -0.16
N ASN A 139 -34.63 -14.22 -0.65
CA ASN A 139 -35.78 -13.43 -0.21
C ASN A 139 -36.84 -13.25 -1.31
N VAL A 140 -37.23 -14.36 -1.96
CA VAL A 140 -38.11 -14.33 -3.14
C VAL A 140 -39.53 -13.88 -2.84
N TYR A 141 -39.99 -14.10 -1.60
CA TYR A 141 -41.31 -13.67 -1.13
C TYR A 141 -41.47 -12.14 -1.11
N LEU A 142 -40.41 -11.36 -1.28
CA LEU A 142 -40.51 -9.91 -1.49
C LEU A 142 -41.36 -9.55 -2.72
N PHE A 143 -41.43 -10.45 -3.71
CA PHE A 143 -42.17 -10.27 -4.96
C PHE A 143 -43.49 -11.04 -5.01
N GLU A 144 -43.99 -11.53 -3.87
CA GLU A 144 -45.28 -12.21 -3.80
C GLU A 144 -46.44 -11.29 -4.23
N LYS A 145 -47.31 -11.79 -5.10
CA LYS A 145 -48.52 -11.10 -5.54
C LYS A 145 -49.72 -11.46 -4.67
N GLY A 146 -50.64 -10.51 -4.48
CA GLY A 146 -51.87 -10.70 -3.70
C GLY A 146 -51.77 -10.29 -2.23
N ILE A 147 -50.66 -9.68 -1.83
CA ILE A 147 -50.46 -9.14 -0.49
C ILE A 147 -51.10 -7.75 -0.33
N THR A 148 -51.29 -7.30 0.92
CA THR A 148 -51.79 -5.95 1.21
C THR A 148 -50.83 -4.87 0.70
N ALA A 149 -51.37 -3.71 0.31
CA ALA A 149 -50.56 -2.58 -0.18
C ALA A 149 -49.50 -2.14 0.86
N LEU A 150 -49.82 -2.22 2.15
CA LEU A 150 -48.88 -1.95 3.25
C LEU A 150 -47.71 -2.95 3.24
N ALA A 151 -47.97 -4.25 3.05
CA ALA A 151 -46.92 -5.25 2.94
C ALA A 151 -46.07 -5.03 1.68
N THR A 152 -46.68 -4.66 0.56
CA THR A 152 -45.96 -4.31 -0.68
C THR A 152 -45.01 -3.13 -0.46
N GLN A 153 -45.45 -2.09 0.27
CA GLN A 153 -44.59 -0.95 0.60
C GLN A 153 -43.41 -1.35 1.49
N LYS A 154 -43.63 -2.21 2.48
CA LYS A 154 -42.56 -2.74 3.34
C LYS A 154 -41.56 -3.58 2.55
N ASN A 155 -42.05 -4.47 1.69
CA ASN A 155 -41.21 -5.31 0.83
C ASN A 155 -40.37 -4.45 -0.14
N ASN A 156 -40.93 -3.37 -0.68
CA ASN A 156 -40.17 -2.44 -1.52
C ASN A 156 -39.04 -1.74 -0.76
N ARG A 157 -39.30 -1.31 0.48
CA ARG A 157 -38.25 -0.73 1.34
C ARG A 157 -37.17 -1.76 1.68
N GLU A 158 -37.57 -2.98 1.97
CA GLU A 158 -36.64 -4.08 2.25
C GLU A 158 -35.76 -4.39 1.03
N LEU A 159 -36.37 -4.46 -0.16
CA LEU A 159 -35.65 -4.62 -1.42
C LEU A 159 -34.64 -3.50 -1.64
N GLU A 160 -35.02 -2.25 -1.35
CA GLU A 160 -34.11 -1.11 -1.47
C GLU A 160 -32.91 -1.23 -0.54
N ILE A 161 -33.12 -1.60 0.73
CA ILE A 161 -32.04 -1.83 1.70
C ILE A 161 -31.11 -2.95 1.23
N ILE A 162 -31.67 -4.07 0.78
CA ILE A 162 -30.89 -5.20 0.26
C ILE A 162 -30.02 -4.76 -0.93
N VAL A 163 -30.56 -3.96 -1.85
CA VAL A 163 -29.83 -3.47 -3.02
C VAL A 163 -28.71 -2.51 -2.60
N GLN A 164 -28.98 -1.58 -1.68
CA GLN A 164 -27.97 -0.65 -1.15
C GLN A 164 -26.80 -1.40 -0.49
N GLU A 165 -27.09 -2.41 0.33
CA GLU A 165 -26.07 -3.27 0.95
C GLU A 165 -25.23 -4.01 -0.10
N CYS A 166 -25.88 -4.59 -1.12
CA CYS A 166 -25.18 -5.30 -2.19
C CYS A 166 -24.25 -4.39 -2.99
N ILE A 167 -24.65 -3.15 -3.25
CA ILE A 167 -23.79 -2.17 -3.94
C ILE A 167 -22.56 -1.87 -3.09
N LEU A 168 -22.72 -1.64 -1.78
CA LEU A 168 -21.59 -1.41 -0.87
C LEU A 168 -20.66 -2.62 -0.78
N THR A 169 -21.21 -3.84 -0.75
CA THR A 169 -20.41 -5.08 -0.81
C THR A 169 -19.63 -5.17 -2.12
N ALA A 170 -20.26 -4.87 -3.26
CA ALA A 170 -19.60 -4.89 -4.56
C ALA A 170 -18.44 -3.88 -4.65
N ILE A 171 -18.61 -2.66 -4.10
CA ILE A 171 -17.55 -1.63 -4.02
C ILE A 171 -16.39 -2.10 -3.13
N ARG A 172 -16.67 -2.83 -2.05
CA ARG A 172 -15.62 -3.34 -1.16
C ARG A 172 -14.81 -4.44 -1.84
N GLU A 173 -15.47 -5.38 -2.51
CA GLU A 173 -14.81 -6.49 -3.18
C GLU A 173 -14.18 -6.12 -4.53
N SER A 174 -14.47 -4.95 -5.09
CA SER A 174 -13.83 -4.48 -6.33
C SER A 174 -12.42 -3.92 -6.07
N VAL A 175 -12.03 -3.79 -4.81
CA VAL A 175 -10.73 -3.30 -4.38
C VAL A 175 -9.84 -4.50 -4.02
N PRO A 176 -8.65 -4.65 -4.63
CA PRO A 176 -7.76 -5.78 -4.36
C PRO A 176 -7.01 -5.58 -3.04
N THR A 177 -7.72 -5.69 -1.92
CA THR A 177 -7.13 -5.50 -0.58
C THR A 177 -5.99 -6.47 -0.29
N GLU A 178 -6.09 -7.71 -0.79
CA GLU A 178 -5.06 -8.74 -0.60
C GLU A 178 -3.75 -8.38 -1.31
N GLU A 179 -3.83 -7.89 -2.56
CA GLU A 179 -2.66 -7.46 -3.34
C GLU A 179 -2.00 -6.25 -2.69
N ILE A 180 -2.81 -5.29 -2.22
CA ILE A 180 -2.35 -4.10 -1.51
C ILE A 180 -1.61 -4.51 -0.22
N ILE A 181 -2.22 -5.36 0.61
CA ILE A 181 -1.61 -5.80 1.87
C ILE A 181 -0.32 -6.59 1.61
N ARG A 182 -0.30 -7.50 0.63
CA ARG A 182 0.90 -8.24 0.24
C ARG A 182 2.01 -7.30 -0.21
N ALA A 183 1.72 -6.31 -1.05
CA ALA A 183 2.72 -5.34 -1.49
C ALA A 183 3.33 -4.53 -0.32
N TYR A 184 2.57 -4.29 0.75
CA TYR A 184 3.06 -3.59 1.94
C TYR A 184 3.77 -4.48 2.95
N LEU A 185 3.41 -5.76 3.06
CA LEU A 185 4.07 -6.75 3.94
C LEU A 185 5.31 -7.40 3.33
N ASP A 186 5.55 -7.20 2.03
CA ASP A 186 6.75 -7.70 1.39
C ASP A 186 7.97 -6.86 1.81
N GLU A 187 8.54 -7.24 2.96
CA GLU A 187 9.80 -6.74 3.53
C GLU A 187 11.02 -7.20 2.71
N SER A 188 10.86 -8.22 1.84
CA SER A 188 11.95 -8.78 1.03
C SER A 188 12.53 -7.80 0.00
N VAL A 189 11.81 -6.72 -0.32
CA VAL A 189 12.27 -5.67 -1.24
C VAL A 189 13.03 -4.55 -0.51
N GLU A 190 13.10 -4.57 0.82
CA GLU A 190 13.81 -3.54 1.60
C GLU A 190 15.27 -3.91 1.92
N GLN A 191 15.71 -5.16 1.66
CA GLN A 191 17.04 -5.66 2.04
C GLN A 191 18.07 -5.80 0.90
N GLU A 192 17.73 -5.55 -0.36
CA GLU A 192 18.71 -5.66 -1.46
C GLU A 192 19.31 -4.30 -1.87
N GLU A 193 20.11 -3.72 -0.97
CA GLU A 193 21.25 -2.85 -1.35
C GLU A 193 22.52 -3.47 -0.73
N GLU A 194 22.81 -4.73 -1.06
CA GLU A 194 24.16 -5.26 -0.85
C GLU A 194 25.08 -4.65 -1.91
N VAL A 195 25.99 -3.80 -1.44
CA VAL A 195 27.00 -3.11 -2.23
C VAL A 195 27.95 -4.14 -2.86
N ILE A 196 27.78 -4.42 -4.15
CA ILE A 196 28.76 -5.19 -4.93
C ILE A 196 29.92 -4.24 -5.24
N ILE A 197 31.02 -4.36 -4.49
CA ILE A 197 32.29 -3.71 -4.82
C ILE A 197 33.02 -4.63 -5.80
N GLU A 198 32.98 -4.31 -7.09
CA GLU A 198 33.88 -4.93 -8.07
C GLU A 198 35.31 -4.42 -7.84
N ASN A 199 36.20 -5.30 -7.38
CA ASN A 199 37.64 -5.06 -7.33
C ASN A 199 38.19 -4.95 -8.76
N ILE A 200 38.51 -3.74 -9.20
CA ILE A 200 39.28 -3.51 -10.43
C ILE A 200 40.77 -3.47 -10.04
N ALA A 201 41.56 -4.35 -10.66
CA ALA A 201 43.00 -4.48 -10.46
C ALA A 201 43.77 -3.21 -10.87
N GLU A 202 44.85 -2.93 -10.13
CA GLU A 202 45.77 -1.81 -10.29
C GLU A 202 46.49 -1.81 -11.65
N PRO A 203 46.70 -0.64 -12.29
CA PRO A 203 47.66 -0.50 -13.38
C PRO A 203 49.03 -0.04 -12.85
N GLU A 204 50.08 -0.79 -13.20
CA GLU A 204 51.48 -0.44 -12.95
C GLU A 204 51.93 0.82 -13.71
N LEU A 205 52.80 1.59 -13.05
CA LEU A 205 53.46 2.80 -13.54
C LEU A 205 54.56 2.49 -14.55
N ALA A 206 54.68 3.30 -15.61
CA ALA A 206 55.94 3.55 -16.30
C ALA A 206 56.03 5.01 -16.75
N ALA A 207 57.17 5.63 -16.43
CA ALA A 207 57.43 7.06 -16.47
C ALA A 207 58.12 7.56 -17.76
N THR A 208 57.90 8.85 -18.07
CA THR A 208 58.74 9.82 -18.83
C THR A 208 59.01 9.53 -20.32
N THR A 209 58.90 10.46 -21.29
CA THR A 209 59.47 11.82 -21.38
C THR A 209 58.79 12.58 -22.55
N GLY A 210 58.82 13.92 -22.55
CA GLY A 210 57.93 14.78 -23.34
C GLY A 210 58.31 15.12 -24.80
N GLU A 211 57.36 15.74 -25.52
CA GLU A 211 57.45 17.02 -26.27
C GLU A 211 56.12 17.29 -27.04
N LYS A 212 56.00 18.51 -27.57
CA LYS A 212 54.77 19.29 -27.82
C LYS A 212 54.02 18.99 -29.14
N GLN A 213 52.76 19.46 -29.14
CA GLN A 213 51.96 20.12 -30.21
C GLN A 213 50.93 19.35 -31.09
N ASP A 214 49.69 19.86 -30.97
CA ASP A 214 48.64 20.17 -31.97
C ASP A 214 47.84 19.09 -32.75
N VAL A 215 46.54 19.02 -32.37
CA VAL A 215 45.30 19.22 -33.19
C VAL A 215 44.86 18.20 -34.28
N LYS A 216 43.59 17.77 -34.09
CA LYS A 216 42.52 17.31 -35.03
C LYS A 216 42.45 15.84 -35.53
N ASP A 217 41.46 15.16 -34.96
CA ASP A 217 40.18 14.74 -35.57
C ASP A 217 40.12 13.68 -36.68
N SER A 218 39.13 12.79 -36.50
CA SER A 218 38.46 11.86 -37.43
C SER A 218 39.13 10.52 -37.81
N VAL A 219 38.50 9.44 -37.34
CA VAL A 219 38.74 8.03 -37.69
C VAL A 219 37.93 7.63 -38.93
N SER A 220 38.59 6.93 -39.86
CA SER A 220 38.02 6.22 -41.01
C SER A 220 37.69 4.75 -40.69
N LYS A 221 36.46 4.34 -41.03
CA LYS A 221 36.11 3.31 -42.03
C LYS A 221 36.90 1.98 -42.09
N LYS A 222 36.16 0.84 -41.96
CA LYS A 222 35.99 -0.30 -42.91
C LYS A 222 35.88 -1.68 -42.20
N GLU A 223 34.75 -2.39 -42.37
CA GLU A 223 34.49 -3.54 -43.30
C GLU A 223 35.27 -4.82 -42.89
N GLY A 224 34.72 -6.03 -42.79
CA GLY A 224 33.42 -6.64 -43.11
C GLY A 224 33.51 -8.19 -43.09
N TYR A 225 32.35 -8.86 -43.29
CA TYR A 225 32.09 -10.28 -43.69
C TYR A 225 32.03 -11.34 -42.56
N ASN A 226 31.09 -12.30 -42.45
CA ASN A 226 29.98 -12.92 -43.23
C ASN A 226 28.95 -13.53 -42.20
N GLU A 227 27.61 -13.43 -42.31
CA GLU A 227 26.63 -14.24 -43.11
C GLU A 227 26.76 -15.77 -42.89
N VAL A 228 25.75 -16.60 -42.53
CA VAL A 228 24.32 -16.77 -42.96
C VAL A 228 23.57 -17.59 -41.85
N GLY A 229 22.40 -17.23 -41.29
CA GLY A 229 20.99 -17.52 -41.72
C GLY A 229 20.39 -18.71 -40.92
N GLU A 230 19.13 -18.83 -40.47
CA GLU A 230 17.82 -18.18 -40.62
C GLU A 230 16.92 -18.82 -39.50
N VAL A 231 15.96 -18.17 -38.81
CA VAL A 231 14.51 -18.09 -39.13
C VAL A 231 13.81 -17.22 -38.06
N ILE A 232 12.82 -16.47 -38.52
CA ILE A 232 12.07 -15.36 -37.89
C ILE A 232 10.84 -15.85 -37.09
N VAL A 233 10.58 -15.25 -35.91
CA VAL A 233 9.23 -15.00 -35.37
C VAL A 233 9.24 -13.61 -34.69
N PRO A 234 8.39 -12.63 -35.06
CA PRO A 234 8.37 -11.35 -34.37
C PRO A 234 7.36 -11.39 -33.22
N GLU A 235 7.85 -11.39 -31.97
CA GLU A 235 7.05 -11.05 -30.81
C GLU A 235 7.25 -9.56 -30.50
N VAL A 236 6.21 -8.77 -30.73
CA VAL A 236 6.22 -7.33 -30.51
C VAL A 236 6.02 -7.06 -29.03
N VAL A 237 7.12 -6.98 -28.28
CA VAL A 237 7.15 -6.38 -26.94
C VAL A 237 7.13 -4.85 -27.08
N PRO A 238 6.17 -4.13 -26.45
CA PRO A 238 6.20 -2.68 -26.45
C PRO A 238 7.41 -2.16 -25.66
N ALA A 239 8.30 -1.47 -26.37
CA ALA A 239 9.44 -0.77 -25.80
C ALA A 239 8.96 0.44 -24.97
N VAL A 240 9.31 0.44 -23.68
CA VAL A 240 9.29 1.62 -22.83
C VAL A 240 10.36 2.59 -23.34
N LYS A 241 9.95 3.74 -23.89
CA LYS A 241 10.87 4.87 -24.12
C LYS A 241 10.91 5.71 -22.84
N ASN A 242 12.01 5.62 -22.10
CA ASN A 242 12.40 6.63 -21.11
C ASN A 242 12.70 7.94 -21.86
N ILE A 243 12.03 9.04 -21.47
CA ILE A 243 12.28 10.37 -22.04
C ILE A 243 13.44 11.10 -21.32
N ASP A 244 13.86 10.64 -20.14
CA ASP A 244 15.03 11.18 -19.45
C ASP A 244 15.99 10.04 -19.10
N SER A 245 17.09 9.95 -19.85
CA SER A 245 18.16 9.00 -19.64
C SER A 245 19.29 9.65 -18.85
N GLU A 246 19.12 9.83 -17.54
CA GLU A 246 20.24 9.90 -16.60
C GLU A 246 19.82 9.24 -15.28
N PRO A 247 20.39 8.09 -14.88
CA PRO A 247 20.28 7.63 -13.51
C PRO A 247 21.05 8.62 -12.63
N ALA A 248 20.40 9.20 -11.62
CA ALA A 248 21.08 10.02 -10.62
C ALA A 248 21.98 9.11 -9.77
N VAL A 249 23.19 8.84 -10.25
CA VAL A 249 24.23 8.13 -9.49
C VAL A 249 24.85 9.14 -8.53
N THR A 250 24.43 9.13 -7.26
CA THR A 250 25.16 9.85 -6.22
C THR A 250 26.48 9.12 -5.95
N ARG A 251 27.53 9.51 -6.67
CA ARG A 251 28.89 9.00 -6.48
C ARG A 251 29.48 9.62 -5.21
N LEU A 252 29.47 8.88 -4.10
CA LEU A 252 30.26 9.26 -2.91
C LEU A 252 31.74 9.06 -3.23
N THR A 253 32.53 10.13 -3.20
CA THR A 253 33.99 10.08 -3.26
C THR A 253 34.55 10.55 -1.93
N PHE A 254 35.35 9.72 -1.27
CA PHE A 254 36.02 10.09 -0.05
C PHE A 254 37.31 10.84 -0.38
N ASN A 255 37.53 12.00 0.24
CA ASN A 255 38.74 12.82 0.05
C ASN A 255 39.83 12.38 1.05
N ASP A 256 41.08 12.20 0.62
CA ASP A 256 42.20 11.74 1.46
C ASP A 256 42.90 12.86 2.26
N TYR A 257 42.35 14.08 2.25
CA TYR A 257 42.87 15.21 3.02
C TYR A 257 41.93 15.59 4.16
N ASP A 258 42.41 15.52 5.39
CA ASP A 258 41.70 15.97 6.60
C ASP A 258 42.20 17.37 7.01
N SER A 259 41.30 18.20 7.51
CA SER A 259 41.62 19.53 8.05
C SER A 259 41.83 19.43 9.56
N VAL A 260 43.04 19.72 10.03
CA VAL A 260 43.40 19.74 11.45
C VAL A 260 43.72 21.16 11.90
N LEU A 261 43.40 21.52 13.14
CA LEU A 261 43.75 22.81 13.72
C LEU A 261 45.05 22.72 14.51
N ASN A 262 46.00 23.61 14.23
CA ASN A 262 47.21 23.77 15.03
C ASN A 262 46.96 24.52 16.35
N THR A 263 47.94 24.48 17.26
CA THR A 263 47.90 25.15 18.58
C THR A 263 47.72 26.68 18.50
N GLU A 264 47.98 27.28 17.35
CA GLU A 264 47.76 28.70 17.06
C GLU A 264 46.44 28.98 16.32
N ASN A 265 45.52 28.00 16.30
CA ASN A 265 44.17 28.11 15.73
C ASN A 265 44.12 28.34 14.20
N ASN A 266 45.16 27.87 13.48
CA ASN A 266 45.24 27.86 12.01
C ASN A 266 44.93 26.45 11.47
N GLU A 267 44.23 26.36 10.34
CA GLU A 267 43.85 25.11 9.67
C GLU A 267 44.98 24.60 8.76
N GLU A 268 45.46 23.36 8.99
CA GLU A 268 46.40 22.65 8.13
C GLU A 268 45.76 21.41 7.51
N LEU A 269 46.05 21.17 6.23
CA LEU A 269 45.57 19.99 5.50
C LEU A 269 46.59 18.86 5.65
N VAL A 270 46.21 17.78 6.33
CA VAL A 270 47.03 16.60 6.52
C VAL A 270 46.57 15.48 5.59
N ASN A 271 47.53 14.83 4.94
CA ASN A 271 47.27 13.67 4.08
C ASN A 271 47.02 12.44 4.97
N ALA A 272 45.77 11.99 5.00
CA ALA A 272 45.31 10.83 5.75
C ALA A 272 44.59 9.87 4.78
N PRO A 273 45.36 9.02 4.05
CA PRO A 273 44.80 8.18 3.02
C PRO A 273 43.88 7.11 3.63
N LYS A 274 42.67 6.98 3.08
CA LYS A 274 41.66 6.00 3.53
C LYS A 274 41.85 4.62 2.89
N THR A 275 43.07 4.08 2.97
CA THR A 275 43.38 2.70 2.54
C THR A 275 42.97 1.70 3.61
N ILE A 276 42.50 0.51 3.21
CA ILE A 276 42.04 -0.57 4.12
C ILE A 276 43.14 -0.97 5.11
N GLU A 277 44.38 -1.14 4.66
CA GLU A 277 45.51 -1.51 5.53
C GLU A 277 45.77 -0.47 6.64
N ARG A 278 45.73 0.83 6.28
CA ARG A 278 45.91 1.92 7.25
C ARG A 278 44.76 2.01 8.26
N LEU A 279 43.53 1.74 7.82
CA LEU A 279 42.37 1.70 8.71
C LEU A 279 42.42 0.52 9.68
N GLU A 280 42.88 -0.65 9.22
CA GLU A 280 43.12 -1.81 10.09
C GLU A 280 44.20 -1.52 11.13
N GLU A 281 45.31 -0.89 10.73
CA GLU A 281 46.39 -0.45 11.62
C GLU A 281 45.87 0.50 12.71
N ILE A 282 45.13 1.55 12.34
CA ILE A 282 44.53 2.49 13.29
C ILE A 282 43.55 1.78 14.23
N SER A 283 42.78 0.81 13.72
CA SER A 283 41.83 0.05 14.54
C SER A 283 42.54 -0.83 15.57
N ALA A 284 43.64 -1.47 15.18
CA ALA A 284 44.45 -2.32 16.04
C ALA A 284 45.18 -1.48 17.10
N GLU A 285 45.71 -0.33 16.71
CA GLU A 285 46.41 0.61 17.60
C GLU A 285 45.45 1.18 18.66
N ARG A 286 44.24 1.62 18.26
CA ARG A 286 43.21 2.06 19.22
C ARG A 286 42.68 0.95 20.12
N ALA A 287 42.60 -0.28 19.61
CA ALA A 287 42.22 -1.43 20.42
C ALA A 287 43.31 -1.77 21.46
N TYR A 288 44.57 -1.70 21.05
CA TYR A 288 45.72 -1.90 21.94
C TYR A 288 45.83 -0.79 22.98
N GLN A 289 45.60 0.47 22.59
CA GLN A 289 45.64 1.62 23.50
C GLN A 289 44.56 1.54 24.57
N ARG A 290 43.30 1.24 24.20
CA ARG A 290 42.22 1.02 25.20
C ARG A 290 42.56 -0.09 26.16
N LYS A 291 43.16 -1.18 25.65
CA LYS A 291 43.57 -2.30 26.51
C LYS A 291 44.68 -1.91 27.48
N LEU A 292 45.64 -1.09 27.05
CA LEU A 292 46.72 -0.61 27.90
C LEU A 292 46.20 0.37 28.96
N GLU A 293 45.28 1.27 28.59
CA GLU A 293 44.60 2.18 29.52
C GLU A 293 43.78 1.41 30.56
N GLU A 294 43.06 0.36 30.16
CA GLU A 294 42.35 -0.54 31.09
C GLU A 294 43.32 -1.27 32.05
N GLU A 295 44.48 -1.72 31.58
CA GLU A 295 45.52 -2.35 32.41
C GLU A 295 46.23 -1.34 33.35
N GLU A 296 46.37 -0.08 32.96
CA GLU A 296 46.90 1.01 33.80
C GLU A 296 45.88 1.45 34.87
N GLU A 297 44.59 1.55 34.53
CA GLU A 297 43.50 1.85 35.48
C GLU A 297 43.28 0.73 36.51
N GLU A 298 43.67 -0.52 36.23
CA GLU A 298 43.68 -1.58 37.25
C GLU A 298 44.70 -1.33 38.39
N MET A 299 45.69 -0.44 38.18
CA MET A 299 46.68 -0.07 39.20
C MET A 299 46.34 1.23 39.97
N GLU A 300 45.41 2.06 39.48
CA GLU A 300 44.93 3.26 40.19
C GLU A 300 43.46 3.10 40.62
N ASP A 301 43.28 2.85 41.92
CA ASP A 301 42.04 2.94 42.71
C ASP A 301 40.70 2.77 41.97
N ARG A 302 40.31 1.49 41.77
CA ARG A 302 38.94 1.07 41.45
C ARG A 302 37.91 1.86 42.27
N ILE A 303 37.03 2.61 41.59
CA ILE A 303 35.98 3.43 42.21
C ILE A 303 35.15 2.56 43.18
N ARG A 304 35.19 2.90 44.47
CA ARG A 304 34.33 2.28 45.48
C ARG A 304 32.98 2.97 45.48
N ILE A 305 31.98 2.33 44.89
CA ILE A 305 30.59 2.76 45.00
C ILE A 305 30.16 2.50 46.45
N SER A 306 29.95 3.57 47.23
CA SER A 306 29.31 3.44 48.55
C SER A 306 27.86 3.00 48.35
N THR A 307 27.44 1.96 49.06
CA THR A 307 26.06 1.46 49.09
C THR A 307 25.21 2.12 50.18
N ASP A 308 25.70 3.20 50.79
CA ASP A 308 24.91 3.95 51.77
C ASP A 308 23.80 4.72 51.05
N ASN A 309 22.58 4.66 51.60
CA ASN A 309 21.44 5.44 51.09
C ASN A 309 21.74 6.94 51.27
N ILE A 310 22.15 7.59 50.20
CA ILE A 310 22.30 9.05 50.14
C ILE A 310 20.89 9.64 50.02
N ASP A 311 20.53 10.55 50.92
CA ASP A 311 19.28 11.28 50.85
C ASP A 311 19.34 12.27 49.67
N LEU A 312 18.59 11.98 48.61
CA LEU A 312 18.58 12.73 47.35
C LEU A 312 17.66 13.98 47.39
N GLY A 313 17.06 14.28 48.55
CA GLY A 313 16.11 15.38 48.72
C GLY A 313 16.66 16.78 48.42
N GLU A 314 17.98 17.00 48.52
CA GLU A 314 18.59 18.32 48.27
C GLU A 314 18.88 18.60 46.78
N LEU A 315 18.83 17.57 45.92
CA LEU A 315 19.14 17.69 44.48
C LEU A 315 17.93 18.04 43.59
N GLY A 316 16.76 18.29 44.19
CA GLY A 316 15.61 18.89 43.48
C GLY A 316 14.96 18.01 42.40
N ILE A 317 15.23 16.71 42.40
CA ILE A 317 14.63 15.75 41.47
C ILE A 317 13.29 15.28 42.07
N MET A 318 12.18 15.86 41.62
CA MET A 318 10.83 15.40 41.92
C MET A 318 10.42 14.31 40.93
N ASP A 319 9.85 13.22 41.44
CA ASP A 319 9.22 12.19 40.63
C ASP A 319 7.92 12.73 39.98
N LEU A 320 7.61 12.27 38.76
CA LEU A 320 6.59 12.88 37.88
C LEU A 320 5.13 12.72 38.37
N ASP A 321 4.90 11.96 39.44
CA ASP A 321 3.62 11.84 40.12
C ASP A 321 3.70 12.55 41.48
N GLY A 322 3.32 13.83 41.50
CA GLY A 322 3.55 14.79 42.59
C GLY A 322 2.98 14.41 43.96
N ASN A 323 3.62 13.47 44.65
CA ASN A 323 3.45 13.21 46.08
C ASN A 323 4.84 13.04 46.74
N PRO A 324 5.13 13.75 47.84
CA PRO A 324 6.41 13.60 48.53
C PRO A 324 6.51 12.21 49.18
N LEU A 325 7.62 11.51 48.91
CA LEU A 325 8.00 10.28 49.59
C LEU A 325 8.10 10.54 51.10
N ASN A 326 7.09 10.12 51.86
CA ASN A 326 7.28 9.80 53.27
C ASN A 326 7.52 8.30 53.37
N SER A 327 8.79 7.92 53.44
CA SER A 327 9.23 6.57 53.79
C SER A 327 8.86 6.28 55.25
N SER A 328 7.67 5.75 55.47
CA SER A 328 7.34 5.00 56.68
C SER A 328 6.30 3.93 56.33
N SER A 329 6.80 2.91 55.64
CA SER A 329 6.10 1.65 55.40
C SER A 329 5.74 0.98 56.72
N LYS A 330 4.54 1.26 57.23
CA LYS A 330 3.84 0.35 58.13
C LYS A 330 3.12 -0.67 57.25
N ASN A 331 3.43 -1.94 57.50
CA ASN A 331 2.73 -3.09 56.96
C ASN A 331 1.23 -2.96 57.26
N GLU A 332 0.42 -2.72 56.24
CA GLU A 332 -1.02 -3.00 56.29
C GLU A 332 -1.31 -4.14 55.31
N SER A 333 -1.50 -5.31 55.91
CA SER A 333 -2.01 -6.53 55.35
C SER A 333 -3.36 -6.25 54.68
N ILE A 334 -3.48 -6.53 53.38
CA ILE A 334 -4.75 -6.47 52.66
C ILE A 334 -5.50 -7.78 52.97
N GLU A 335 -6.54 -7.72 53.80
CA GLU A 335 -7.49 -8.81 54.01
C GLU A 335 -8.51 -8.83 52.85
N LEU A 336 -8.63 -9.98 52.18
CA LEU A 336 -9.58 -10.24 51.08
C LEU A 336 -10.69 -11.15 51.60
N ASP A 337 -11.77 -10.57 52.13
CA ASP A 337 -12.88 -11.32 52.76
C ASP A 337 -14.01 -11.75 51.81
N ASP A 338 -13.86 -11.61 50.50
CA ASP A 338 -14.96 -11.83 49.54
C ASP A 338 -14.81 -13.06 48.61
N ILE A 339 -14.07 -14.10 49.02
CA ILE A 339 -14.06 -15.39 48.31
C ILE A 339 -14.63 -16.48 49.23
N ILE A 340 -15.91 -16.81 49.05
CA ILE A 340 -16.53 -18.02 49.61
C ILE A 340 -16.44 -19.12 48.55
N GLU A 341 -15.65 -20.16 48.84
CA GLU A 341 -15.70 -21.43 48.12
C GLU A 341 -16.97 -22.19 48.51
N LEU A 342 -17.88 -22.36 47.54
CA LEU A 342 -18.71 -23.57 47.36
C LEU A 342 -19.20 -23.68 45.92
#